data_AF-A0A8E1VW52-F1
#
_entry.id   AF-A0A8E1VW52-F1
#
_cell.length_a   1.000
_cell.length_b   1.000
_cell.length_c   1.000
_cell.angle_alpha   90.00
_cell.angle_beta   90.00
_cell.angle_gamma   90.00
#
_symmetry.space_group_name_H-M   'P 1'
#
loop_
_entity.id
_entity.type
_entity.pdbx_description
1 polymer ?
#
loop_
_entity_poly.entity_id
_entity_poly.type
_entity_poly.pdbx_seq_one_letter_code
_entity_poly.pdbx_strand_id
1 'polypeptide(L)'
;MGESLSVAVLPEALRAALDDELARYPESRLAQAVERLSKRYRQGDSATSPILSSELDVVAYAGYRMPATYAAVSAVLGEVAAAAPGFAPKTHVDIGGGTGAAVWAAADVWPSLEKCTVLEQVAAALALGRKLAANADEPAVRTAVWQRGLVDSASAAPEADLVTLSYVLGELPERGRADVVQWLAAKSGAVVLIEPGTPAGFARIREAREVLRGMGLSLVAPCPHDDVCPIKPGEDWCHFSARLPRSGVHRRIKSGTLGFEDEKFSYVAATSAPVDRPSARIIRHPRKHKGFVQLDLCAVDGLAPGTVVSKRHGVRYRAARDADWGDAWSVE
;
A
#
# COMPACT_ATOMS: atom_id res chain seq x y z
N MET A 1 -24.91 7.50 -2.55
CA MET A 1 -25.14 7.55 -1.08
C MET A 1 -23.97 6.81 -0.46
N GLY A 2 -23.17 7.51 0.35
CA GLY A 2 -21.75 7.25 0.61
C GLY A 2 -21.37 5.79 0.85
N GLU A 3 -20.49 5.29 -0.02
CA GLU A 3 -19.74 4.05 0.18
C GLU A 3 -18.73 4.30 1.31
N SER A 4 -18.81 3.50 2.38
CA SER A 4 -18.06 3.69 3.62
C SER A 4 -16.70 3.01 3.56
N LEU A 5 -15.89 3.32 2.53
CA LEU A 5 -14.46 3.02 2.61
C LEU A 5 -13.90 3.69 3.87
N SER A 6 -13.20 2.94 4.71
CA SER A 6 -12.47 3.50 5.86
C SER A 6 -11.56 4.61 5.33
N VAL A 7 -11.72 5.81 5.88
CA VAL A 7 -10.96 6.98 5.44
C VAL A 7 -9.64 6.95 6.18
N ALA A 8 -8.55 6.67 5.45
CA ALA A 8 -7.21 6.77 6.00
C ALA A 8 -6.83 8.25 6.15
N VAL A 9 -6.67 8.69 7.39
CA VAL A 9 -6.25 10.05 7.74
C VAL A 9 -4.80 9.97 8.21
N LEU A 10 -3.96 10.89 7.75
CA LEU A 10 -2.58 10.97 8.22
C LEU A 10 -2.52 11.26 9.72
N PRO A 11 -1.53 10.74 10.45
CA PRO A 11 -1.22 11.18 11.80
C PRO A 11 -1.05 12.70 11.84
N GLU A 12 -1.54 13.33 12.90
CA GLU A 12 -1.56 14.80 13.01
C GLU A 12 -0.15 15.39 12.88
N ALA A 13 0.85 14.78 13.54
CA ALA A 13 2.25 15.19 13.45
C ALA A 13 2.78 15.14 12.02
N LEU A 14 2.48 14.08 11.26
CA LEU A 14 2.87 13.95 9.85
C LEU A 14 2.17 15.00 8.99
N ARG A 15 0.86 15.17 9.18
CA ARG A 15 0.06 16.14 8.43
C ARG A 15 0.59 17.55 8.64
N ALA A 16 0.81 17.96 9.89
CA ALA A 16 1.34 19.27 10.25
C ALA A 16 2.74 19.50 9.65
N ALA A 17 3.66 18.54 9.81
CA ALA A 17 5.01 18.66 9.26
C ALA A 17 5.03 18.76 7.72
N LEU A 18 4.14 18.02 7.05
CA LEU A 18 4.00 18.09 5.60
C LEU A 18 3.40 19.42 5.14
N ASP A 19 2.38 19.92 5.84
CA ASP A 19 1.76 21.22 5.58
C ASP A 19 2.78 22.36 5.76
N ASP A 20 3.65 22.30 6.79
CA ASP A 20 4.72 23.27 7.04
C ASP A 20 5.76 23.28 5.90
N GLU A 21 6.20 22.11 5.43
CA GLU A 21 7.16 22.02 4.32
C GLU A 21 6.56 22.52 3.01
N LEU A 22 5.28 22.26 2.76
CA LEU A 22 4.56 22.77 1.59
C LEU A 22 4.38 24.30 1.65
N ALA A 23 4.11 24.86 2.84
CA ALA A 23 3.91 26.31 3.03
C ALA A 23 5.15 27.16 2.72
N ARG A 24 6.35 26.54 2.63
CA ARG A 24 7.60 27.21 2.25
C ARG A 24 7.64 27.69 0.79
N TYR A 25 6.72 27.23 -0.06
CA TYR A 25 6.74 27.51 -1.49
C TYR A 25 5.42 28.12 -2.00
N PRO A 26 5.47 28.99 -3.02
CA PRO A 26 4.25 29.48 -3.67
C PRO A 26 3.44 28.34 -4.29
N GLU A 27 2.11 28.35 -4.11
CA GLU A 27 1.23 27.28 -4.58
C GLU A 27 1.36 27.02 -6.10
N SER A 28 1.52 28.07 -6.90
CA SER A 28 1.71 27.96 -8.35
C SER A 28 2.96 27.16 -8.73
N ARG A 29 4.03 27.25 -7.92
CA ARG A 29 5.28 26.51 -8.14
C ARG A 29 5.12 25.04 -7.78
N LEU A 30 4.40 24.74 -6.69
CA LEU A 30 4.05 23.37 -6.29
C LEU A 30 3.17 22.70 -7.36
N ALA A 31 2.13 23.38 -7.84
CA ALA A 31 1.25 22.87 -8.89
C ALA A 31 2.01 22.58 -10.20
N GLN A 32 2.87 23.50 -10.64
CA GLN A 32 3.73 23.31 -11.82
C GLN A 32 4.70 22.13 -11.66
N ALA A 33 5.28 21.96 -10.47
CA ALA A 33 6.15 20.83 -10.17
C ALA A 33 5.36 19.51 -10.26
N VAL A 34 4.19 19.42 -9.61
CA VAL A 34 3.35 18.22 -9.66
C VAL A 34 2.87 17.91 -11.08
N GLU A 35 2.47 18.91 -11.87
CA GLU A 35 2.07 18.70 -13.26
C GLU A 35 3.23 18.13 -14.09
N ARG A 36 4.43 18.69 -13.94
CA ARG A 36 5.65 18.22 -14.61
C ARG A 36 5.98 16.78 -14.22
N LEU A 37 5.96 16.48 -12.92
CA LEU A 37 6.23 15.14 -12.38
C LEU A 37 5.18 14.11 -12.84
N SER A 38 3.91 14.49 -12.82
CA SER A 38 2.79 13.62 -13.22
C SER A 38 2.80 13.30 -14.73
N LYS A 39 3.17 14.25 -15.59
CA LYS A 39 3.31 14.01 -17.03
C LYS A 39 4.41 12.99 -17.32
N ARG A 40 5.56 13.14 -16.65
CA ARG A 40 6.71 12.24 -16.81
C ARG A 40 6.41 10.81 -16.32
N TYR A 41 5.70 10.69 -15.20
CA TYR A 41 5.26 9.38 -14.67
C TYR A 41 4.30 8.65 -15.63
N ARG A 42 3.39 9.38 -16.30
CA ARG A 42 2.46 8.80 -17.28
C ARG A 42 3.09 8.44 -18.62
N GLN A 43 4.17 9.11 -19.01
CA GLN A 43 4.84 8.91 -20.30
C GLN A 43 5.82 7.73 -20.29
N GLY A 44 6.14 7.16 -19.12
CA GLY A 44 7.00 5.97 -19.03
C GLY A 44 8.44 6.20 -19.49
N ASP A 45 8.88 7.47 -19.56
CA ASP A 45 10.22 7.81 -20.02
C ASP A 45 11.28 7.20 -19.10
N SER A 46 12.17 6.39 -19.70
CA SER A 46 13.29 5.75 -19.03
C SER A 46 14.11 6.78 -18.24
N ALA A 47 14.25 6.56 -16.93
CA ALA A 47 14.91 7.43 -15.99
C ALA A 47 16.43 7.56 -16.27
N THR A 48 16.80 8.52 -17.11
CA THR A 48 18.21 8.91 -17.32
C THR A 48 18.64 10.09 -16.43
N SER A 49 17.71 10.70 -15.71
CA SER A 49 17.97 11.78 -14.74
C SER A 49 16.98 11.68 -13.56
N PRO A 50 17.40 11.99 -12.31
CA PRO A 50 16.50 11.92 -11.16
C PRO A 50 15.23 12.74 -11.39
N ILE A 51 14.07 12.10 -11.24
CA ILE A 51 12.75 12.75 -11.37
C ILE A 51 12.62 13.90 -10.35
N LEU A 52 13.23 13.74 -9.19
CA LEU A 52 13.27 14.70 -8.09
C LEU A 52 14.60 15.47 -8.13
N SER A 53 14.61 16.57 -8.89
CA SER A 53 15.82 17.34 -9.19
C SER A 53 16.10 18.50 -8.24
N SER A 54 15.13 18.85 -7.38
CA SER A 54 15.21 19.96 -6.44
C SER A 54 14.43 19.69 -5.14
N GLU A 55 14.71 20.46 -4.08
CA GLU A 55 13.95 20.39 -2.82
C GLU A 55 12.45 20.65 -3.06
N LEU A 56 12.11 21.61 -3.93
CA LEU A 56 10.73 21.88 -4.34
C LEU A 56 10.07 20.64 -4.97
N ASP A 57 10.77 19.92 -5.83
CA ASP A 57 10.21 18.73 -6.51
C ASP A 57 9.91 17.63 -5.51
N VAL A 58 10.78 17.43 -4.52
CA VAL A 58 10.60 16.43 -3.46
C VAL A 58 9.42 16.81 -2.58
N VAL A 59 9.33 18.07 -2.13
CA VAL A 59 8.23 18.55 -1.28
C VAL A 59 6.90 18.47 -2.05
N ALA A 60 6.88 18.89 -3.32
CA ALA A 60 5.69 18.81 -4.16
C ALA A 60 5.25 17.35 -4.40
N TYR A 61 6.20 16.46 -4.67
CA TYR A 61 5.93 15.03 -4.83
C TYR A 61 5.41 14.40 -3.54
N ALA A 62 6.03 14.71 -2.40
CA ALA A 62 5.61 14.22 -1.09
C ALA A 62 4.17 14.66 -0.78
N GLY A 63 3.85 15.95 -0.97
CA GLY A 63 2.49 16.46 -0.81
C GLY A 63 1.45 15.80 -1.71
N TYR A 64 1.87 15.31 -2.89
CA TYR A 64 0.99 14.69 -3.88
C TYR A 64 0.84 13.17 -3.73
N ARG A 65 1.90 12.44 -3.34
CA ARG A 65 1.92 10.96 -3.25
C ARG A 65 1.92 10.41 -1.83
N MET A 66 2.65 11.04 -0.89
CA MET A 66 2.84 10.48 0.45
C MET A 66 1.50 10.17 1.16
N PRO A 67 0.46 11.03 1.10
CA PRO A 67 -0.82 10.71 1.72
C PRO A 67 -1.48 9.47 1.11
N ALA A 68 -1.41 9.31 -0.21
CA ALA A 68 -1.99 8.18 -0.92
C ALA A 68 -1.22 6.88 -0.64
N THR A 69 0.12 6.95 -0.63
CA THR A 69 0.97 5.81 -0.24
C THR A 69 0.71 5.40 1.20
N TYR A 70 0.63 6.35 2.13
CA TYR A 70 0.25 6.07 3.53
C TYR A 70 -1.11 5.37 3.59
N ALA A 71 -2.14 5.89 2.90
CA ALA A 71 -3.47 5.30 2.92
C ALA A 71 -3.50 3.84 2.42
N ALA A 72 -2.80 3.57 1.31
CA ALA A 72 -2.70 2.21 0.76
C ALA A 72 -1.92 1.28 1.70
N VAL A 73 -0.78 1.73 2.24
CA VAL A 73 0.02 0.94 3.17
C VAL A 73 -0.74 0.67 4.46
N SER A 74 -1.36 1.67 5.08
CA SER A 74 -2.15 1.48 6.31
C SER A 74 -3.30 0.49 6.11
N ALA A 75 -4.00 0.55 4.97
CA ALA A 75 -5.03 -0.42 4.65
C ALA A 75 -4.47 -1.85 4.55
N VAL A 76 -3.34 -2.05 3.87
CA VAL A 76 -2.70 -3.36 3.74
C VAL A 76 -2.16 -3.87 5.07
N LEU A 77 -1.50 -3.02 5.86
CA LEU A 77 -0.92 -3.43 7.15
C LEU A 77 -2.01 -3.74 8.18
N GLY A 78 -3.15 -3.03 8.15
CA GLY A 78 -4.32 -3.37 8.97
C GLY A 78 -4.88 -4.76 8.64
N GLU A 79 -4.89 -5.15 7.36
CA GLU A 79 -5.29 -6.50 6.94
C GLU A 79 -4.30 -7.56 7.39
N VAL A 80 -3.00 -7.26 7.34
CA VAL A 80 -1.96 -8.15 7.87
C VAL A 80 -2.14 -8.36 9.38
N ALA A 81 -2.37 -7.28 10.13
CA ALA A 81 -2.61 -7.36 11.57
C ALA A 81 -3.89 -8.14 11.91
N ALA A 82 -4.95 -7.99 11.11
CA ALA A 82 -6.20 -8.73 11.30
C ALA A 82 -6.04 -10.23 11.02
N ALA A 83 -5.31 -10.59 9.96
CA ALA A 83 -5.08 -11.99 9.58
C ALA A 83 -3.96 -12.68 10.38
N ALA A 84 -3.14 -11.90 11.09
CA ALA A 84 -2.08 -12.41 11.96
C ALA A 84 -2.09 -11.65 13.31
N PRO A 85 -3.10 -11.86 14.18
CA PRO A 85 -3.29 -11.08 15.40
C PRO A 85 -2.15 -11.21 16.43
N GLY A 86 -1.35 -12.29 16.34
CA GLY A 86 -0.15 -12.48 17.16
C GLY A 86 1.12 -11.82 16.60
N PHE A 87 1.06 -11.26 15.39
CA PHE A 87 2.21 -10.61 14.76
C PHE A 87 2.42 -9.21 15.35
N ALA A 88 3.51 -9.06 16.09
CA ALA A 88 3.92 -7.82 16.74
C ALA A 88 5.38 -7.49 16.35
N PRO A 89 5.61 -6.95 15.13
CA PRO A 89 6.95 -6.65 14.66
C PRO A 89 7.63 -5.63 15.56
N LYS A 90 8.91 -5.85 15.86
CA LYS A 90 9.78 -4.89 16.56
C LYS A 90 10.67 -4.13 15.60
N THR A 91 10.97 -4.73 14.45
CA THR A 91 11.86 -4.17 13.43
C THR A 91 11.14 -4.06 12.08
N HIS A 92 11.29 -2.91 11.43
CA HIS A 92 10.73 -2.63 10.11
C HIS A 92 11.80 -2.08 9.16
N VAL A 93 11.85 -2.62 7.95
CA VAL A 93 12.67 -2.09 6.85
C VAL A 93 11.78 -1.77 5.65
N ASP A 94 11.76 -0.51 5.24
CA ASP A 94 11.04 -0.01 4.07
C ASP A 94 12.01 0.24 2.91
N ILE A 95 11.93 -0.61 1.88
CA ILE A 95 12.82 -0.57 0.72
C ILE A 95 12.21 0.31 -0.37
N GLY A 96 12.98 1.31 -0.81
CA GLY A 96 12.51 2.36 -1.71
C GLY A 96 11.44 3.23 -1.05
N GLY A 97 11.57 3.46 0.26
CA GLY A 97 10.53 4.07 1.08
C GLY A 97 10.31 5.57 0.85
N GLY A 98 11.12 6.22 0.01
CA GLY A 98 10.98 7.64 -0.30
C GLY A 98 11.02 8.52 0.95
N THR A 99 9.90 9.19 1.25
CA THR A 99 9.73 10.05 2.43
C THR A 99 9.18 9.31 3.66
N GLY A 100 9.13 7.97 3.61
CA GLY A 100 8.85 7.09 4.74
C GLY A 100 7.37 6.86 5.03
N ALA A 101 6.48 6.93 4.04
CA ALA A 101 5.04 6.73 4.25
C ALA A 101 4.72 5.39 4.96
N ALA A 102 5.44 4.32 4.61
CA ALA A 102 5.21 3.01 5.22
C ALA A 102 5.67 2.94 6.67
N VAL A 103 6.69 3.71 7.07
CA VAL A 103 7.16 3.78 8.46
C VAL A 103 6.08 4.38 9.36
N TRP A 104 5.41 5.44 8.90
CA TRP A 104 4.27 6.02 9.63
C TRP A 104 3.10 5.05 9.72
N ALA A 105 2.72 4.44 8.59
CA ALA A 105 1.63 3.46 8.55
C ALA A 105 1.88 2.25 9.44
N ALA A 106 3.12 1.74 9.47
CA ALA A 106 3.49 0.60 10.31
C ALA A 106 3.43 0.94 11.80
N ALA A 107 3.87 2.15 12.20
CA ALA A 107 3.81 2.60 13.59
C ALA A 107 2.37 2.77 14.10
N ASP A 108 1.45 3.23 13.23
CA ASP A 108 0.02 3.34 13.61
C ASP A 108 -0.64 1.97 13.82
N VAL A 109 -0.20 0.93 13.10
CA VAL A 109 -0.73 -0.43 13.23
C VAL A 109 -0.07 -1.18 14.38
N TRP A 110 1.24 -1.00 14.58
CA TRP A 110 2.02 -1.75 15.56
C TRP A 110 2.82 -0.83 16.50
N PRO A 111 2.25 -0.53 17.70
CA PRO A 111 2.98 0.13 18.78
C PRO A 111 4.20 -0.66 19.30
N SER A 112 4.35 -1.93 18.90
CA SER A 112 5.48 -2.78 19.24
C SER A 112 6.77 -2.44 18.48
N LEU A 113 6.70 -1.59 17.45
CA LEU A 113 7.87 -1.22 16.66
C LEU A 113 8.88 -0.47 17.53
N GLU A 114 10.12 -0.94 17.51
CA GLU A 114 11.26 -0.37 18.23
C GLU A 114 12.24 0.30 17.25
N LYS A 115 12.39 -0.25 16.04
CA LYS A 115 13.35 0.24 15.04
C LYS A 115 12.79 0.18 13.63
N CYS A 116 12.75 1.35 12.98
CA CYS A 116 12.41 1.48 11.57
C CYS A 116 13.62 1.92 10.74
N THR A 117 13.78 1.38 9.53
CA THR A 117 14.81 1.78 8.56
C THR A 117 14.17 2.05 7.22
N VAL A 118 14.50 3.19 6.60
CA VAL A 118 14.13 3.53 5.23
C VAL A 118 15.37 3.46 4.36
N LEU A 119 15.33 2.62 3.33
CA LEU A 119 16.33 2.58 2.26
C LEU A 119 15.80 3.33 1.03
N GLU A 120 16.50 4.36 0.57
CA GLU A 120 16.07 5.16 -0.59
C GLU A 120 17.29 5.70 -1.36
N GLN A 121 17.18 5.78 -2.69
CA GLN A 121 18.27 6.23 -3.55
C GLN A 121 18.39 7.77 -3.61
N VAL A 122 17.25 8.46 -3.49
CA VAL A 122 17.14 9.92 -3.57
C VAL A 122 17.43 10.55 -2.21
N ALA A 123 18.65 11.10 -2.07
CA ALA A 123 19.10 11.74 -0.83
C ALA A 123 18.17 12.86 -0.33
N ALA A 124 17.55 13.61 -1.25
CA ALA A 124 16.62 14.68 -0.89
C ALA A 124 15.29 14.16 -0.33
N ALA A 125 14.81 12.98 -0.77
CA ALA A 125 13.64 12.32 -0.19
C ALA A 125 13.93 11.84 1.25
N LEU A 126 15.11 11.24 1.48
CA LEU A 126 15.57 10.89 2.83
C LEU A 126 15.67 12.11 3.74
N ALA A 127 16.20 13.23 3.22
CA ALA A 127 16.32 14.47 3.98
C ALA A 127 14.94 15.02 4.38
N LEU A 128 13.97 15.04 3.45
CA LEU A 128 12.60 15.45 3.76
C LEU A 128 11.94 14.48 4.74
N GLY A 129 12.03 13.17 4.52
CA GLY A 129 11.46 12.16 5.42
C GLY A 129 11.98 12.31 6.85
N ARG A 130 13.28 12.55 7.03
CA ARG A 130 13.87 12.84 8.35
C ARG A 130 13.29 14.08 9.01
N LYS A 131 13.04 15.15 8.23
CA LYS A 131 12.40 16.37 8.76
C LYS A 131 10.95 16.09 9.19
N LEU A 132 10.18 15.37 8.36
CA LEU A 132 8.80 15.02 8.67
C LEU A 132 8.70 14.17 9.94
N ALA A 133 9.62 13.22 10.12
CA ALA A 133 9.66 12.33 11.28
C ALA A 133 10.15 12.99 12.58
N ALA A 134 10.81 14.15 12.53
CA ALA A 134 11.52 14.73 13.67
C ALA A 134 10.64 14.97 14.91
N ASN A 135 9.36 15.29 14.68
CA ASN A 135 8.38 15.57 15.74
C ASN A 135 7.27 14.51 15.80
N ALA A 136 7.49 13.32 15.25
CA ALA A 136 6.54 12.22 15.38
C ALA A 136 6.32 11.87 16.86
N ASP A 137 5.08 11.56 17.26
CA ASP A 137 4.78 11.12 18.61
C ASP A 137 5.44 9.76 18.89
N GLU A 138 5.33 8.84 17.93
CA GLU A 138 5.88 7.49 18.01
C GLU A 138 7.42 7.48 17.96
N PRO A 139 8.11 6.92 18.98
CA PRO A 139 9.57 6.90 19.03
C PRO A 139 10.21 6.21 17.82
N ALA A 140 9.65 5.09 17.35
CA ALA A 140 10.20 4.32 16.24
C ALA A 140 10.23 5.11 14.91
N VAL A 141 9.24 5.98 14.70
CA VAL A 141 9.20 6.90 13.55
C VAL A 141 10.24 8.00 13.75
N ARG A 142 10.24 8.63 14.93
CA ARG A 142 11.13 9.76 15.24
C ARG A 142 12.61 9.40 15.15
N THR A 143 12.97 8.18 15.54
CA THR A 143 14.35 7.68 15.50
C THR A 143 14.62 6.77 14.31
N ALA A 144 13.76 6.79 13.28
CA ALA A 144 13.95 5.97 12.09
C ALA A 144 15.32 6.22 11.44
N VAL A 145 15.95 5.14 10.98
CA VAL A 145 17.24 5.18 10.28
C VAL A 145 16.99 5.46 8.79
N TRP A 146 17.54 6.55 8.29
CA TRP A 146 17.39 6.99 6.90
C TRP A 146 18.66 6.69 6.13
N GLN A 147 18.68 5.60 5.37
CA GLN A 147 19.86 5.07 4.69
C GLN A 147 19.76 5.30 3.17
N ARG A 148 20.83 5.84 2.60
CA ARG A 148 20.95 5.93 1.14
C ARG A 148 21.38 4.58 0.56
N GLY A 149 20.64 4.08 -0.43
CA GLY A 149 20.99 2.86 -1.13
C GLY A 149 20.10 2.58 -2.32
N LEU A 150 20.51 1.62 -3.15
CA LEU A 150 19.73 1.10 -4.26
C LEU A 150 19.06 -0.22 -3.84
N VAL A 151 18.00 -0.59 -4.55
CA VAL A 151 17.49 -1.96 -4.49
C VAL A 151 18.49 -2.86 -5.20
N ASP A 152 19.17 -3.70 -4.43
CA ASP A 152 20.24 -4.57 -4.93
C ASP A 152 20.08 -5.98 -4.34
N SER A 153 19.51 -6.88 -5.13
CA SER A 153 19.31 -8.28 -4.73
C SER A 153 20.61 -9.08 -4.61
N ALA A 154 21.75 -8.55 -5.08
CA ALA A 154 23.06 -9.16 -4.85
C ALA A 154 23.66 -8.80 -3.48
N SER A 155 23.11 -7.80 -2.80
CA SER A 155 23.52 -7.39 -1.46
C SER A 155 22.91 -8.28 -0.37
N ALA A 156 23.34 -8.11 0.88
CA ALA A 156 22.74 -8.82 2.01
C ALA A 156 21.24 -8.51 2.11
N ALA A 157 20.41 -9.56 2.25
CA ALA A 157 18.98 -9.43 2.44
C ALA A 157 18.64 -8.58 3.67
N PRO A 158 17.61 -7.71 3.60
CA PRO A 158 17.15 -6.97 4.76
C PRO A 158 16.63 -7.95 5.83
N GLU A 159 17.11 -7.78 7.05
CA GLU A 159 16.72 -8.60 8.19
C GLU A 159 15.83 -7.76 9.11
N ALA A 160 14.54 -8.11 9.16
CA ALA A 160 13.53 -7.39 9.94
C ALA A 160 12.27 -8.24 10.14
N ASP A 161 11.50 -7.96 11.18
CA ASP A 161 10.21 -8.62 11.40
C ASP A 161 9.21 -8.25 10.30
N LEU A 162 9.23 -7.00 9.83
CA LEU A 162 8.44 -6.51 8.71
C LEU A 162 9.33 -5.90 7.63
N VAL A 163 9.15 -6.32 6.38
CA VAL A 163 9.76 -5.69 5.20
C VAL A 163 8.67 -5.19 4.27
N THR A 164 8.72 -3.91 3.90
CA THR A 164 7.79 -3.30 2.94
C THR A 164 8.52 -2.89 1.67
N LEU A 165 7.83 -3.02 0.53
CA LEU A 165 8.22 -2.40 -0.73
C LEU A 165 6.96 -1.92 -1.45
N SER A 166 6.75 -0.61 -1.48
CA SER A 166 5.54 0.01 -2.03
C SER A 166 5.83 0.88 -3.24
N TYR A 167 5.21 0.55 -4.38
CA TYR A 167 5.28 1.27 -5.65
C TYR A 167 6.65 1.26 -6.34
N VAL A 168 7.49 0.25 -6.05
CA VAL A 168 8.88 0.18 -6.57
C VAL A 168 9.11 -0.97 -7.55
N LEU A 169 8.39 -2.10 -7.49
CA LEU A 169 8.63 -3.22 -8.42
C LEU A 169 8.45 -2.79 -9.88
N GLY A 170 7.49 -1.90 -10.14
CA GLY A 170 7.26 -1.31 -11.46
C GLY A 170 8.43 -0.50 -12.00
N GLU A 171 9.28 0.05 -11.13
CA GLU A 171 10.46 0.85 -11.50
C GLU A 171 11.68 -0.04 -11.81
N LEU A 172 11.64 -1.31 -11.39
CA LEU A 172 12.74 -2.25 -11.58
C LEU A 172 12.66 -2.95 -12.95
N PRO A 173 13.81 -3.33 -13.55
CA PRO A 173 13.85 -4.17 -14.75
C PRO A 173 13.16 -5.52 -14.51
N GLU A 174 12.33 -5.95 -15.46
CA GLU A 174 11.52 -7.19 -15.36
C GLU A 174 12.36 -8.41 -14.95
N ARG A 175 13.52 -8.60 -15.60
CA ARG A 175 14.43 -9.73 -15.36
C ARG A 175 14.93 -9.88 -13.93
N GLY A 176 14.93 -8.82 -13.11
CA GLY A 176 15.45 -8.84 -11.74
C GLY A 176 14.38 -8.82 -10.66
N ARG A 177 13.09 -8.69 -11.03
CA ARG A 177 12.01 -8.53 -10.04
C ARG A 177 11.86 -9.76 -9.15
N ALA A 178 11.97 -10.97 -9.71
CA ALA A 178 11.86 -12.20 -8.93
C ALA A 178 12.98 -12.30 -7.88
N ASP A 179 14.23 -11.98 -8.26
CA ASP A 179 15.36 -11.98 -7.34
C ASP A 179 15.19 -10.95 -6.22
N VAL A 180 14.64 -9.78 -6.54
CA VAL A 180 14.32 -8.76 -5.52
C VAL A 180 13.25 -9.25 -4.56
N VAL A 181 12.18 -9.90 -5.05
CA VAL A 181 11.14 -10.46 -4.17
C VAL A 181 11.73 -11.53 -3.25
N GLN A 182 12.59 -12.41 -3.76
CA GLN A 182 13.29 -13.41 -2.95
C GLN A 182 14.19 -12.75 -1.90
N TRP A 183 14.96 -11.74 -2.31
CA TRP A 183 15.85 -10.99 -1.44
C TRP A 183 15.10 -10.30 -0.28
N LEU A 184 13.96 -9.66 -0.54
CA LEU A 184 13.11 -9.05 0.50
C LEU A 184 12.54 -10.08 1.49
N ALA A 185 12.22 -11.27 1.00
CA ALA A 185 11.57 -12.32 1.76
C ALA A 185 12.53 -13.21 2.55
N ALA A 186 13.81 -13.28 2.15
CA ALA A 186 14.78 -14.26 2.65
C ALA A 186 15.04 -14.21 4.15
N LYS A 187 14.91 -13.02 4.77
CA LYS A 187 15.17 -12.80 6.20
C LYS A 187 14.09 -11.95 6.88
N SER A 188 12.86 -11.99 6.35
CA SER A 188 11.74 -11.25 6.92
C SER A 188 10.78 -12.14 7.70
N GLY A 189 10.22 -11.60 8.79
CA GLY A 189 9.09 -12.23 9.46
C GLY A 189 7.83 -12.17 8.59
N ALA A 190 7.57 -11.00 7.99
CA ALA A 190 6.57 -10.78 6.97
C ALA A 190 7.10 -9.82 5.90
N VAL A 191 6.71 -10.05 4.65
CA VAL A 191 7.00 -9.18 3.50
C VAL A 191 5.69 -8.67 2.89
N VAL A 192 5.63 -7.37 2.63
CA VAL A 192 4.46 -6.70 2.07
C VAL A 192 4.85 -5.92 0.82
N LEU A 193 4.22 -6.26 -0.30
CA LEU A 193 4.48 -5.67 -1.61
C LEU A 193 3.21 -4.98 -2.10
N ILE A 194 3.33 -3.72 -2.53
CA ILE A 194 2.20 -2.91 -3.00
C ILE A 194 2.56 -2.27 -4.34
N GLU A 195 1.63 -2.28 -5.29
CA GLU A 195 1.76 -1.67 -6.61
C GLU A 195 0.46 -0.91 -6.99
N PRO A 196 0.50 -0.01 -7.99
CA PRO A 196 -0.71 0.65 -8.47
C PRO A 196 -1.79 -0.36 -8.87
N GLY A 197 -3.05 -0.09 -8.52
CA GLY A 197 -4.24 -0.92 -8.79
C GLY A 197 -4.67 -0.90 -10.25
N THR A 198 -3.72 -1.22 -11.11
CA THR A 198 -3.80 -1.23 -12.59
C THR A 198 -3.55 -2.66 -13.08
N PRO A 199 -3.92 -3.00 -14.33
CA PRO A 199 -3.60 -4.31 -14.89
C PRO A 199 -2.10 -4.65 -14.81
N ALA A 200 -1.22 -3.68 -15.07
CA ALA A 200 0.23 -3.88 -15.01
C ALA A 200 0.75 -4.06 -13.57
N GLY A 201 0.22 -3.29 -12.61
CA GLY A 201 0.59 -3.45 -11.20
C GLY A 201 0.10 -4.77 -10.61
N PHE A 202 -1.12 -5.19 -10.94
CA PHE A 202 -1.62 -6.52 -10.57
C PHE A 202 -0.79 -7.64 -11.17
N ALA A 203 -0.37 -7.55 -12.43
CA ALA A 203 0.49 -8.55 -13.05
C ALA A 203 1.79 -8.76 -12.25
N ARG A 204 2.45 -7.65 -11.86
CA ARG A 204 3.66 -7.69 -11.01
C ARG A 204 3.39 -8.30 -9.65
N ILE A 205 2.28 -7.93 -8.99
CA ILE A 205 1.90 -8.49 -7.69
C ILE A 205 1.59 -9.98 -7.79
N ARG A 206 0.95 -10.43 -8.88
CA ARG A 206 0.68 -11.84 -9.12
C ARG A 206 1.99 -12.62 -9.35
N GLU A 207 2.93 -12.07 -10.10
CA GLU A 207 4.26 -12.68 -10.27
C GLU A 207 5.00 -12.78 -8.92
N ALA A 208 5.02 -11.70 -8.13
CA ALA A 208 5.63 -11.69 -6.81
C ALA A 208 4.96 -12.71 -5.86
N ARG A 209 3.63 -12.83 -5.92
CA ARG A 209 2.88 -13.85 -5.18
C ARG A 209 3.35 -15.27 -5.51
N GLU A 210 3.58 -15.58 -6.79
CA GLU A 210 4.07 -16.90 -7.18
C GLU A 210 5.50 -17.16 -6.68
N VAL A 211 6.36 -16.14 -6.69
CA VAL A 211 7.71 -16.23 -6.10
C VAL A 211 7.64 -16.52 -4.60
N LEU A 212 6.84 -15.77 -3.84
CA LEU A 212 6.69 -15.95 -2.39
C LEU A 212 6.14 -17.34 -2.04
N ARG A 213 5.16 -17.84 -2.81
CA ARG A 213 4.64 -19.21 -2.68
C ARG A 213 5.71 -20.26 -2.98
N GLY A 214 6.52 -20.03 -4.03
CA GLY A 214 7.63 -20.91 -4.39
C GLY A 214 8.72 -20.98 -3.32
N MET A 215 8.84 -19.95 -2.48
CA MET A 215 9.71 -19.95 -1.28
C MET A 215 9.09 -20.68 -0.08
N GLY A 216 7.87 -21.21 -0.21
CA GLY A 216 7.16 -21.89 0.87
C GLY A 216 6.49 -20.95 1.88
N LEU A 217 6.35 -19.66 1.57
CA LEU A 217 5.66 -18.71 2.42
C LEU A 217 4.14 -18.82 2.28
N SER A 218 3.44 -18.63 3.39
CA SER A 218 1.98 -18.52 3.44
C SER A 218 1.57 -17.09 3.13
N LEU A 219 0.58 -16.92 2.25
CA LEU A 219 0.00 -15.60 1.98
C LEU A 219 -0.81 -15.14 3.20
N VAL A 220 -0.64 -13.92 3.65
CA VAL A 220 -1.43 -13.35 4.76
C VAL A 220 -2.69 -12.70 4.20
N ALA A 221 -2.52 -11.87 3.19
CA ALA A 221 -3.56 -11.09 2.54
C ALA A 221 -3.08 -10.65 1.13
N PRO A 222 -3.96 -10.32 0.17
CA PRO A 222 -5.44 -10.34 0.25
C PRO A 222 -6.04 -11.73 -0.03
N CYS A 223 -5.25 -12.67 -0.53
CA CYS A 223 -5.75 -13.96 -1.00
C CYS A 223 -6.19 -14.84 0.18
N PRO A 224 -7.40 -15.42 0.14
CA PRO A 224 -7.86 -16.35 1.18
C PRO A 224 -7.24 -17.76 1.06
N HIS A 225 -6.37 -17.98 0.06
CA HIS A 225 -5.80 -19.28 -0.27
C HIS A 225 -4.36 -19.15 -0.78
N ASP A 226 -3.60 -20.24 -0.66
CA ASP A 226 -2.26 -20.41 -1.23
C ASP A 226 -2.27 -21.14 -2.57
N ASP A 227 -3.41 -21.36 -3.22
CA ASP A 227 -3.47 -21.96 -4.57
C ASP A 227 -3.08 -20.98 -5.68
N VAL A 228 -3.02 -21.42 -6.93
CA VAL A 228 -2.80 -20.52 -8.07
C VAL A 228 -3.90 -19.46 -8.11
N CYS A 229 -3.54 -18.21 -8.38
CA CYS A 229 -4.52 -17.13 -8.48
C CYS A 229 -5.57 -17.45 -9.57
N PRO A 230 -6.88 -17.46 -9.26
CA PRO A 230 -7.90 -17.89 -10.21
C PRO A 230 -8.23 -16.83 -11.28
N ILE A 231 -7.71 -15.61 -11.14
CA ILE A 231 -7.84 -14.55 -12.16
C ILE A 231 -6.83 -14.80 -13.28
N LYS A 232 -7.35 -15.07 -14.49
CA LYS A 232 -6.54 -15.34 -15.67
C LYS A 232 -5.79 -14.09 -16.14
N PRO A 233 -4.50 -14.21 -16.54
CA PRO A 233 -3.76 -13.12 -17.13
C PRO A 233 -4.47 -12.47 -18.32
N GLY A 234 -4.58 -11.14 -18.32
CA GLY A 234 -5.17 -10.37 -19.41
C GLY A 234 -6.70 -10.30 -19.41
N GLU A 235 -7.41 -11.13 -18.63
CA GLU A 235 -8.87 -11.10 -18.56
C GLU A 235 -9.38 -10.11 -17.50
N ASP A 236 -8.73 -10.03 -16.33
CA ASP A 236 -9.10 -9.12 -15.25
C ASP A 236 -7.91 -8.83 -14.31
N TRP A 237 -8.08 -7.91 -13.34
CA TRP A 237 -7.09 -7.61 -12.31
C TRP A 237 -7.67 -7.45 -10.90
N CYS A 238 -7.00 -8.03 -9.90
CA CYS A 238 -7.38 -7.84 -8.49
C CYS A 238 -6.75 -6.56 -7.94
N HIS A 239 -7.57 -5.66 -7.43
CA HIS A 239 -7.12 -4.42 -6.79
C HIS A 239 -8.12 -4.04 -5.70
N PHE A 240 -7.75 -3.02 -4.92
CA PHE A 240 -8.51 -2.44 -3.82
C PHE A 240 -8.37 -0.93 -3.86
N SER A 241 -9.08 -0.24 -2.97
CA SER A 241 -9.07 1.21 -2.87
C SER A 241 -9.02 1.66 -1.43
N ALA A 242 -8.11 2.59 -1.11
CA ALA A 242 -8.09 3.31 0.16
C ALA A 242 -8.54 4.74 -0.08
N ARG A 243 -9.56 5.17 0.67
CA ARG A 243 -10.04 6.56 0.60
C ARG A 243 -9.23 7.43 1.54
N LEU A 244 -8.86 8.61 1.08
CA LEU A 244 -8.12 9.58 1.89
C LEU A 244 -8.68 11.00 1.69
N PRO A 245 -8.64 11.86 2.73
CA PRO A 245 -9.03 13.25 2.58
C PRO A 245 -8.00 13.97 1.72
N ARG A 246 -8.45 14.89 0.86
CA ARG A 246 -7.55 15.84 0.23
C ARG A 246 -7.30 16.99 1.20
N SER A 247 -6.06 17.15 1.67
CA SER A 247 -5.66 18.32 2.43
C SER A 247 -5.92 19.61 1.64
N GLY A 248 -5.97 20.76 2.31
CA GLY A 248 -6.20 22.04 1.64
C GLY A 248 -5.21 22.28 0.50
N VAL A 249 -3.93 21.98 0.74
CA VAL A 249 -2.86 22.06 -0.27
C VAL A 249 -3.04 21.00 -1.36
N HIS A 250 -3.42 19.77 -1.01
CA HIS A 250 -3.65 18.69 -1.97
C HIS A 250 -4.79 18.97 -2.96
N ARG A 251 -5.89 19.58 -2.48
CA ARG A 251 -7.01 20.05 -3.34
C ARG A 251 -6.56 21.12 -4.32
N ARG A 252 -5.73 22.06 -3.87
CA ARG A 252 -5.26 23.21 -4.65
C ARG A 252 -4.20 22.82 -5.69
N ILE A 253 -3.38 21.81 -5.39
CA ILE A 253 -2.39 21.26 -6.32
C ILE A 253 -3.02 20.35 -7.39
N LYS A 254 -4.03 19.52 -7.05
CA LYS A 254 -4.60 18.53 -7.99
C LYS A 254 -5.74 19.03 -8.90
N SER A 255 -6.13 20.31 -8.86
CA SER A 255 -7.33 20.81 -9.56
C SER A 255 -8.57 19.93 -9.33
N GLY A 256 -8.65 19.26 -8.18
CA GLY A 256 -9.66 18.27 -7.87
C GLY A 256 -10.84 18.89 -7.13
N THR A 257 -12.06 18.69 -7.63
CA THR A 257 -13.28 19.29 -7.05
C THR A 257 -13.80 18.54 -5.81
N LEU A 258 -13.49 17.24 -5.68
CA LEU A 258 -13.90 16.42 -4.53
C LEU A 258 -12.93 16.58 -3.35
N GLY A 259 -13.48 16.57 -2.13
CA GLY A 259 -12.72 16.67 -0.87
C GLY A 259 -11.95 15.41 -0.47
N PHE A 260 -12.02 14.35 -1.28
CA PHE A 260 -11.36 13.07 -1.06
C PHE A 260 -10.72 12.55 -2.36
N GLU A 261 -9.82 11.59 -2.20
CA GLU A 261 -9.21 10.79 -3.26
C GLU A 261 -9.35 9.31 -2.90
N ASP A 262 -9.39 8.46 -3.93
CA ASP A 262 -9.42 7.01 -3.79
C ASP A 262 -8.13 6.48 -4.46
N GLU A 263 -7.16 6.07 -3.65
CA GLU A 263 -5.92 5.46 -4.13
C GLU A 263 -6.17 3.98 -4.40
N LYS A 264 -6.02 3.59 -5.66
CA LYS A 264 -6.18 2.19 -6.08
C LYS A 264 -4.85 1.46 -6.04
N PHE A 265 -4.82 0.29 -5.42
CA PHE A 265 -3.61 -0.52 -5.27
C PHE A 265 -3.90 -2.01 -5.42
N SER A 266 -2.87 -2.76 -5.82
CA SER A 266 -2.80 -4.22 -5.74
C SER A 266 -1.69 -4.56 -4.76
N TYR A 267 -1.84 -5.63 -3.99
CA TYR A 267 -0.85 -6.01 -3.00
C TYR A 267 -0.77 -7.51 -2.76
N VAL A 268 0.34 -7.94 -2.16
CA VAL A 268 0.50 -9.26 -1.57
C VAL A 268 1.31 -9.12 -0.27
N ALA A 269 0.85 -9.79 0.77
CA ALA A 269 1.58 -9.97 2.02
C ALA A 269 1.82 -11.46 2.25
N ALA A 270 3.02 -11.83 2.68
CA ALA A 270 3.38 -13.22 2.96
C ALA A 270 4.26 -13.33 4.21
N THR A 271 4.18 -14.47 4.89
CA THR A 271 4.93 -14.78 6.11
C THR A 271 5.22 -16.28 6.19
N SER A 272 6.19 -16.65 7.02
CA SER A 272 6.42 -18.05 7.43
C SER A 272 5.63 -18.44 8.68
N ALA A 273 4.99 -17.48 9.36
CA ALA A 273 4.17 -17.72 10.55
C ALA A 273 2.77 -18.26 10.20
N PRO A 274 2.07 -18.87 11.17
CA PRO A 274 0.66 -19.22 11.00
C PRO A 274 -0.21 -18.00 10.70
N VAL A 275 -1.20 -18.17 9.81
CA VAL A 275 -2.13 -17.13 9.38
C VAL A 275 -3.58 -17.58 9.58
N ASP A 276 -4.44 -16.65 10.00
CA ASP A 276 -5.89 -16.85 10.09
C ASP A 276 -6.57 -16.10 8.95
N ARG A 277 -6.94 -16.82 7.89
CA ARG A 277 -7.49 -16.23 6.67
C ARG A 277 -9.01 -16.31 6.68
N PRO A 278 -9.71 -15.30 6.13
CA PRO A 278 -11.13 -15.46 5.85
C PRO A 278 -11.35 -16.51 4.77
N SER A 279 -12.51 -17.17 4.78
CA SER A 279 -12.89 -18.15 3.74
C SER A 279 -13.02 -17.54 2.34
N ALA A 280 -13.30 -16.23 2.27
CA ALA A 280 -13.41 -15.47 1.04
C ALA A 280 -13.03 -14.00 1.25
N ARG A 281 -12.74 -13.33 0.14
CA ARG A 281 -12.44 -11.90 0.03
C ARG A 281 -13.40 -11.26 -0.96
N ILE A 282 -14.00 -10.13 -0.62
CA ILE A 282 -14.79 -9.32 -1.55
C ILE A 282 -13.82 -8.59 -2.48
N ILE A 283 -13.83 -8.95 -3.76
CA ILE A 283 -12.86 -8.43 -4.75
C ILE A 283 -13.42 -7.31 -5.64
N ARG A 284 -14.70 -6.95 -5.50
CA ARG A 284 -15.36 -5.81 -6.18
C ARG A 284 -16.34 -5.10 -5.25
N HIS A 285 -16.78 -3.89 -5.62
CA HIS A 285 -17.84 -3.18 -4.90
C HIS A 285 -19.11 -4.03 -4.76
N PRO A 286 -19.61 -4.26 -3.54
CA PRO A 286 -20.90 -4.91 -3.32
C PRO A 286 -22.04 -4.17 -4.04
N ARG A 287 -22.78 -4.90 -4.89
CA ARG A 287 -23.93 -4.35 -5.62
C ARG A 287 -25.18 -4.48 -4.76
N LYS A 288 -25.58 -3.36 -4.14
CA LYS A 288 -26.69 -3.29 -3.17
C LYS A 288 -28.02 -3.06 -3.90
N HIS A 289 -28.95 -4.00 -3.78
CA HIS A 289 -30.28 -3.96 -4.41
C HIS A 289 -31.39 -3.98 -3.35
N LYS A 290 -32.64 -3.72 -3.77
CA LYS A 290 -33.80 -3.86 -2.88
C LYS A 290 -34.00 -5.33 -2.51
N GLY A 291 -33.61 -5.70 -1.29
CA GLY A 291 -33.84 -7.03 -0.72
C GLY A 291 -32.72 -8.04 -0.90
N PHE A 292 -31.64 -7.69 -1.58
CA PHE A 292 -30.43 -8.51 -1.68
C PHE A 292 -29.19 -7.68 -1.99
N VAL A 293 -28.01 -8.27 -1.77
CA VAL A 293 -26.70 -7.75 -2.17
C VAL A 293 -26.02 -8.80 -3.04
N GLN A 294 -25.37 -8.37 -4.11
CA GLN A 294 -24.50 -9.23 -4.93
C GLN A 294 -23.03 -8.95 -4.60
N LEU A 295 -22.29 -10.00 -4.28
CA LEU A 295 -20.87 -9.97 -3.97
C LEU A 295 -20.07 -10.69 -5.05
N ASP A 296 -18.95 -10.11 -5.47
CA ASP A 296 -17.97 -10.82 -6.28
C ASP A 296 -16.83 -11.24 -5.36
N LEU A 297 -16.65 -12.55 -5.20
CA LEU A 297 -15.77 -13.15 -4.19
C LEU A 297 -14.60 -13.88 -4.85
N CYS A 298 -13.43 -13.81 -4.22
CA CYS A 298 -12.40 -14.83 -4.34
C CYS A 298 -12.47 -15.69 -3.08
N ALA A 299 -12.58 -17.00 -3.20
CA ALA A 299 -12.68 -17.96 -2.11
C ALA A 299 -11.63 -19.07 -2.26
N VAL A 300 -11.53 -19.95 -1.27
CA VAL A 300 -10.64 -21.13 -1.33
C VAL A 300 -10.87 -22.00 -2.56
N ASP A 301 -12.11 -22.08 -3.04
CA ASP A 301 -12.50 -22.86 -4.23
C ASP A 301 -12.46 -22.05 -5.54
N GLY A 302 -11.90 -20.83 -5.50
CA GLY A 302 -11.76 -19.96 -6.67
C GLY A 302 -12.76 -18.79 -6.69
N LEU A 303 -13.04 -18.27 -7.90
CA LEU A 303 -13.90 -17.10 -8.07
C LEU A 303 -15.39 -17.46 -7.97
N ALA A 304 -16.14 -16.70 -7.16
CA ALA A 304 -17.60 -16.80 -7.04
C ALA A 304 -18.27 -15.45 -7.38
N PRO A 305 -18.33 -15.07 -8.67
CA PRO A 305 -18.93 -13.80 -9.10
C PRO A 305 -20.45 -13.80 -8.91
N GLY A 306 -21.01 -12.66 -8.51
CA GLY A 306 -22.46 -12.46 -8.42
C GLY A 306 -23.15 -13.23 -7.29
N THR A 307 -22.42 -13.64 -6.25
CA THR A 307 -22.96 -14.33 -5.07
C THR A 307 -24.07 -13.51 -4.41
N VAL A 308 -25.29 -14.05 -4.38
CA VAL A 308 -26.49 -13.32 -3.89
C VAL A 308 -26.73 -13.58 -2.41
N VAL A 309 -26.67 -12.52 -1.60
CA VAL A 309 -27.09 -12.53 -0.19
C VAL A 309 -28.41 -11.76 -0.05
N SER A 310 -29.52 -12.45 0.21
CA SER A 310 -30.86 -11.85 0.30
C SER A 310 -31.38 -11.74 1.73
N LYS A 311 -32.46 -10.97 1.94
CA LYS A 311 -33.13 -10.79 3.25
C LYS A 311 -33.38 -12.08 4.04
N ARG A 312 -33.62 -13.21 3.36
CA ARG A 312 -33.86 -14.51 4.02
C ARG A 312 -32.64 -15.02 4.79
N HIS A 313 -31.44 -14.54 4.48
CA HIS A 313 -30.19 -14.91 5.15
C HIS A 313 -29.92 -14.09 6.43
N GLY A 314 -30.87 -13.26 6.89
CA GLY A 314 -30.86 -12.64 8.21
C GLY A 314 -29.57 -11.84 8.51
N VAL A 315 -28.77 -12.33 9.46
CA VAL A 315 -27.50 -11.70 9.88
C VAL A 315 -26.55 -11.51 8.70
N ARG A 316 -26.38 -12.51 7.83
CA ARG A 316 -25.49 -12.41 6.65
C ARG A 316 -25.96 -11.32 5.68
N TYR A 317 -27.26 -11.08 5.56
CA TYR A 317 -27.76 -9.96 4.75
C TYR A 317 -27.42 -8.60 5.34
N ARG A 318 -27.45 -8.47 6.67
CA ARG A 318 -26.99 -7.24 7.35
C ARG A 318 -25.49 -7.04 7.12
N ALA A 319 -24.68 -8.08 7.36
CA ALA A 319 -23.25 -8.04 7.07
C ALA A 319 -22.96 -7.67 5.60
N ALA A 320 -23.68 -8.25 4.63
CA ALA A 320 -23.47 -7.94 3.21
C ALA A 320 -23.86 -6.50 2.83
N ARG A 321 -24.83 -5.90 3.55
CA ARG A 321 -25.22 -4.51 3.35
C ARG A 321 -24.18 -3.53 3.86
N ASP A 322 -23.49 -3.91 4.92
CA ASP A 322 -22.50 -3.09 5.60
C ASP A 322 -21.09 -3.36 5.06
N ALA A 323 -20.90 -4.46 4.34
CA ALA A 323 -19.65 -4.80 3.69
C ALA A 323 -19.28 -3.82 2.56
N ASP A 324 -17.98 -3.66 2.38
CA ASP A 324 -17.33 -2.85 1.38
C ASP A 324 -16.33 -3.67 0.54
N TRP A 325 -15.81 -3.04 -0.52
CA TRP A 325 -14.84 -3.66 -1.40
C TRP A 325 -13.53 -3.88 -0.65
N GLY A 326 -13.09 -5.13 -0.63
CA GLY A 326 -11.90 -5.54 0.10
C GLY A 326 -12.21 -6.18 1.42
N ASP A 327 -13.44 -6.26 1.90
CA ASP A 327 -13.69 -6.90 3.19
C ASP A 327 -13.45 -8.42 3.14
N ALA A 328 -13.00 -8.95 4.27
CA ALA A 328 -13.07 -10.37 4.61
C ALA A 328 -14.54 -10.84 4.59
N TRP A 329 -14.77 -12.04 4.07
CA TRP A 329 -16.11 -12.61 3.97
C TRP A 329 -16.14 -14.08 4.39
N SER A 330 -17.16 -14.45 5.17
CA SER A 330 -17.44 -15.84 5.53
C SER A 330 -18.50 -16.42 4.60
N VAL A 331 -18.16 -17.51 3.89
CA VAL A 331 -19.07 -18.22 2.99
C VAL A 331 -20.07 -19.13 3.72
N GLU A 332 -19.88 -19.35 5.02
CA GLU A 332 -20.78 -20.06 5.95
C GLU A 332 -21.84 -19.14 6.58
#